data_AF-A0A970AM48-F1
#
_entry.id   AF-A0A970AM48-F1
#
_cell.length_a   1.000
_cell.length_b   1.000
_cell.length_c   1.000
_cell.angle_alpha   90.00
_cell.angle_beta   90.00
_cell.angle_gamma   90.00
#
_symmetry.space_group_name_H-M   'P 1'
#
loop_
_entity.id
_entity.type
_entity.pdbx_description
1 polymer ?
#
loop_
_entity_poly.entity_id
_entity_poly.type
_entity_poly.pdbx_seq_one_letter_code
_entity_poly.pdbx_strand_id
1 'polypeptide(L)'
;EPLLRQREEVARLYRQRQACRSALEALGRDSAERERRMDLLVYQLEEIQKAKLTPGEEEELLQQEKLLSHAEKLQSLVEGAYSEIFAGSGLGPALLDRLSGALSALQEAAAIDPGLQQAVGLVESAVTQLQEAAYDLRDYRDRVSFDSGELAAVQERLSQIRSLKRKYGSTVEEVIAFARQVGEDLERLRNSAAEAEKLEKELAGLEEELSGAARRLQQLRLEAAARLSAAVRESLDQLSLPQAQFEIRLKEREQVAPQGVDRVEFMFSANLGEPVQPLAKVISGGEMSRVMLAIKVILAQQDRVPTLIFDEIDAGIGGVVIQSVAERLAHLSRHHQVICVTHNPQIAAMAEGHFMIYKEEREGRTVTRIKALEDQERKQELARMLDGGSADPISLRHGESLLERAERFKKNL
;
A
#
# COMPACT_ATOMS: atom_id res chain seq x y z
N GLU A 1 32.85 6.12 4.48
CA GLU A 1 32.05 5.16 5.29
C GLU A 1 30.73 5.72 5.80
N PRO A 2 30.65 6.89 6.48
CA PRO A 2 29.39 7.39 7.06
C PRO A 2 28.30 7.71 6.02
N LEU A 3 28.68 8.28 4.88
CA LEU A 3 27.77 8.63 3.79
C LEU A 3 27.10 7.40 3.16
N LEU A 4 27.84 6.28 3.01
CA LEU A 4 27.30 5.05 2.45
C LEU A 4 26.30 4.39 3.41
N ARG A 5 26.63 4.32 4.71
CA ARG A 5 25.72 3.83 5.74
C ARG A 5 24.44 4.66 5.80
N GLN A 6 24.56 5.99 5.77
CA GLN A 6 23.40 6.88 5.77
C GLN A 6 22.54 6.72 4.50
N ARG A 7 23.16 6.47 3.34
CA ARG A 7 22.43 6.16 2.10
C ARG A 7 21.68 4.83 2.18
N GLU A 8 22.29 3.80 2.76
CA GLU A 8 21.65 2.50 2.97
C GLU A 8 20.45 2.59 3.92
N GLU A 9 20.58 3.41 4.96
CA GLU A 9 19.50 3.68 5.91
C GLU A 9 18.30 4.37 5.24
N VAL A 10 18.54 5.40 4.43
CA VAL A 10 17.48 6.06 3.63
C VAL A 10 16.81 5.04 2.70
N ALA A 11 17.59 4.20 2.02
CA ALA A 11 17.04 3.18 1.12
C ALA A 11 16.20 2.13 1.88
N ARG A 12 16.59 1.77 3.10
CA ARG A 12 15.85 0.85 3.98
C ARG A 12 14.52 1.44 4.40
N LEU A 13 14.54 2.66 4.96
CA LEU A 13 13.33 3.39 5.40
C LEU A 13 12.38 3.65 4.22
N TYR A 14 12.91 4.00 3.05
CA TYR A 14 12.10 4.18 1.84
C TYR A 14 11.36 2.89 1.44
N ARG A 15 12.03 1.73 1.49
CA ARG A 15 11.39 0.43 1.21
C ARG A 15 10.32 0.08 2.24
N GLN A 16 10.57 0.33 3.52
CA GLN A 16 9.59 0.11 4.58
C GLN A 16 8.36 0.99 4.40
N ARG A 17 8.56 2.29 4.15
CA ARG A 17 7.47 3.23 3.84
C ARG A 17 6.66 2.77 2.63
N GLN A 18 7.32 2.30 1.57
CA GLN A 18 6.63 1.81 0.39
C GLN A 18 5.79 0.55 0.68
N ALA A 19 6.33 -0.39 1.45
CA ALA A 19 5.59 -1.59 1.85
C ALA A 19 4.38 -1.24 2.74
N CYS A 20 4.56 -0.37 3.73
CA CYS A 20 3.48 0.10 4.62
C CYS A 20 2.38 0.81 3.83
N ARG A 21 2.76 1.70 2.90
CA ARG A 21 1.82 2.38 2.02
C ARG A 21 1.05 1.42 1.13
N SER A 22 1.71 0.42 0.55
CA SER A 22 1.04 -0.59 -0.28
C SER A 22 0.09 -1.48 0.54
N ALA A 23 0.45 -1.83 1.78
CA ALA A 23 -0.43 -2.56 2.70
C ALA A 23 -1.67 -1.72 3.06
N LEU A 24 -1.49 -0.43 3.34
CA LEU A 24 -2.61 0.48 3.62
C LEU A 24 -3.52 0.66 2.39
N GLU A 25 -2.96 0.79 1.19
CA GLU A 25 -3.74 0.86 -0.05
C GLU A 25 -4.55 -0.42 -0.32
N ALA A 26 -4.03 -1.59 0.06
CA ALA A 26 -4.73 -2.87 -0.07
C ALA A 26 -5.93 -3.00 0.89
N LEU A 27 -5.92 -2.30 2.03
CA LEU A 27 -7.05 -2.24 2.97
C LEU A 27 -8.17 -1.27 2.55
N GLY A 28 -7.97 -0.53 1.45
CA GLY A 28 -8.97 0.37 0.86
C GLY A 28 -8.72 1.83 1.18
N ARG A 29 -8.79 2.68 0.15
CA ARG A 29 -8.41 4.10 0.22
C ARG A 29 -9.35 5.03 0.98
N ASP A 30 -10.61 4.64 1.19
CA ASP A 30 -11.61 5.54 1.78
C ASP A 30 -11.97 5.10 3.21
N SER A 31 -11.27 5.67 4.18
CA SER A 31 -11.57 5.50 5.61
C SER A 31 -12.96 6.03 5.95
N ALA A 32 -13.40 7.12 5.31
CA ALA A 32 -14.72 7.71 5.54
C ALA A 32 -15.85 6.82 4.98
N GLU A 33 -15.62 6.15 3.84
CA GLU A 33 -16.57 5.14 3.35
C GLU A 33 -16.67 3.94 4.28
N ARG A 34 -15.53 3.45 4.80
CA ARG A 34 -15.51 2.36 5.80
C ARG A 34 -16.25 2.72 7.07
N GLU A 35 -16.03 3.92 7.60
CA GLU A 35 -16.70 4.42 8.81
C GLU A 35 -18.22 4.54 8.61
N ARG A 36 -18.66 5.17 7.51
CA ARG A 36 -20.10 5.25 7.15
C ARG A 36 -20.75 3.87 7.03
N ARG A 37 -20.04 2.90 6.45
CA ARG A 37 -20.53 1.52 6.33
C ARG A 37 -20.63 0.84 7.70
N MET A 38 -19.66 1.05 8.58
CA MET A 38 -19.71 0.54 9.95
C MET A 38 -20.91 1.12 10.71
N ASP A 39 -21.14 2.44 10.65
CA ASP A 39 -22.28 3.09 11.32
C ASP A 39 -23.63 2.51 10.87
N LEU A 40 -23.78 2.29 9.55
CA LEU A 40 -24.98 1.69 9.00
C LEU A 40 -25.21 0.26 9.54
N LEU A 41 -24.16 -0.57 9.55
CA LEU A 41 -24.23 -1.94 10.03
C LEU A 41 -24.52 -2.00 11.54
N VAL A 42 -23.92 -1.11 12.34
CA VAL A 42 -24.22 -0.97 13.77
C VAL A 42 -25.68 -0.63 13.97
N TYR A 43 -26.19 0.38 13.25
CA TYR A 43 -27.60 0.77 13.34
C TYR A 43 -28.55 -0.38 13.00
N GLN A 44 -28.30 -1.09 11.90
CA GLN A 44 -29.11 -2.24 11.47
C GLN A 44 -29.09 -3.37 12.51
N LEU A 45 -27.91 -3.70 13.04
CA LEU A 45 -27.74 -4.74 14.03
C LEU A 45 -28.47 -4.38 15.34
N GLU A 46 -28.31 -3.15 15.82
CA GLU A 46 -28.99 -2.67 17.02
C GLU A 46 -30.51 -2.64 16.86
N GLU A 47 -31.02 -2.22 15.69
CA GLU A 47 -32.46 -2.19 15.42
C GLU A 47 -33.07 -3.60 15.55
N ILE A 48 -32.42 -4.61 14.97
CA ILE A 48 -32.90 -6.01 15.01
C ILE A 48 -32.71 -6.62 16.41
N GLN A 49 -31.56 -6.39 17.06
CA GLN A 49 -31.29 -6.93 18.40
C GLN A 49 -32.22 -6.36 19.47
N LYS A 50 -32.58 -5.07 19.39
CA LYS A 50 -33.57 -4.45 20.29
C LYS A 50 -34.94 -5.09 20.17
N ALA A 51 -35.31 -5.60 18.99
CA ALA A 51 -36.59 -6.25 18.77
C ALA A 51 -36.69 -7.67 19.36
N LYS A 52 -35.56 -8.32 19.68
CA LYS A 52 -35.51 -9.66 20.31
C LYS A 52 -36.44 -10.66 19.64
N LEU A 53 -36.38 -10.76 18.32
CA LEU A 53 -37.23 -11.65 17.54
C LEU A 53 -36.96 -13.11 17.89
N THR A 54 -38.03 -13.91 17.95
CA THR A 54 -37.94 -15.35 18.15
C THR A 54 -38.54 -16.11 16.94
N PRO A 55 -37.92 -17.20 16.46
CA PRO A 55 -38.50 -18.01 15.39
C PRO A 55 -39.88 -18.56 15.80
N GLY A 56 -40.85 -18.54 14.88
CA GLY A 56 -42.23 -18.99 15.15
C GLY A 56 -43.14 -17.97 15.86
N GLU A 57 -42.59 -16.83 16.31
CA GLU A 57 -43.33 -15.82 17.08
C GLU A 57 -44.46 -15.17 16.28
N GLU A 58 -44.25 -14.93 14.98
CA GLU A 58 -45.26 -14.30 14.13
C GLU A 58 -46.48 -15.21 13.94
N GLU A 59 -46.26 -16.52 13.74
CA GLU A 59 -47.32 -17.51 13.60
C GLU A 59 -48.17 -17.62 14.87
N GLU A 60 -47.54 -17.61 16.04
CA GLU A 60 -48.21 -17.64 17.34
C GLU A 60 -49.06 -16.38 17.55
N LEU A 61 -48.49 -15.19 17.28
CA LEU A 61 -49.19 -13.92 17.43
C LEU A 61 -50.35 -13.76 16.43
N LEU A 62 -50.23 -14.26 15.20
CA LEU A 62 -51.32 -14.25 14.22
C LEU A 62 -52.49 -15.15 14.66
N GLN A 63 -52.20 -16.31 15.26
CA GLN A 63 -53.25 -17.16 15.85
C GLN A 63 -53.94 -16.47 17.02
N GLN A 64 -53.16 -15.80 17.88
CA GLN A 64 -53.68 -15.05 19.02
C GLN A 64 -54.51 -13.83 18.58
N GLU A 65 -54.06 -13.06 17.58
CA GLU A 65 -54.81 -11.92 17.00
C GLU A 65 -56.17 -12.38 16.46
N LYS A 66 -56.21 -13.52 15.77
CA LYS A 66 -57.46 -14.07 15.22
C LYS A 66 -58.45 -14.44 16.32
N LEU A 67 -57.98 -15.02 17.43
CA LEU A 67 -58.83 -15.35 18.58
C LEU A 67 -59.34 -14.08 19.27
N LEU A 68 -58.45 -13.12 19.56
CA LEU A 68 -58.77 -11.88 20.27
C LEU A 68 -59.68 -10.95 19.46
N SER A 69 -59.46 -10.82 18.15
CA SER A 69 -60.30 -10.02 17.25
C SER A 69 -61.73 -10.55 17.09
N HIS A 70 -61.93 -11.84 17.36
CA HIS A 70 -63.25 -12.47 17.38
C HIS A 70 -63.79 -12.69 18.78
N ALA A 71 -63.06 -12.36 19.85
CA ALA A 71 -63.44 -12.68 21.22
C ALA A 71 -64.79 -12.04 21.63
N GLU A 72 -65.07 -10.79 21.23
CA GLU A 72 -66.37 -10.13 21.50
C GLU A 72 -67.54 -10.84 20.79
N LYS A 73 -67.33 -11.24 19.53
CA LYS A 73 -68.32 -12.00 18.78
C LYS A 73 -68.50 -13.41 19.35
N LEU A 74 -67.41 -14.03 19.82
CA LEU A 74 -67.43 -15.36 20.41
C LEU A 74 -68.17 -15.34 21.75
N GLN A 75 -67.89 -14.34 22.59
CA GLN A 75 -68.53 -14.13 23.88
C GLN A 75 -70.04 -13.89 23.71
N SER A 76 -70.46 -13.04 22.75
CA SER A 76 -71.88 -12.81 22.49
C SER A 76 -72.60 -14.05 21.94
N LEU A 77 -71.97 -14.84 21.07
CA LEU A 77 -72.54 -16.10 20.57
C LEU A 77 -72.67 -17.17 21.67
N VAL A 78 -71.65 -17.29 22.53
CA VAL A 78 -71.65 -18.25 23.65
C VAL A 78 -72.67 -17.85 24.72
N GLU A 79 -72.77 -16.56 25.06
CA GLU A 79 -73.78 -16.05 26.00
C GLU A 79 -75.20 -16.25 25.44
N GLY A 80 -75.40 -16.04 24.15
CA GLY A 80 -76.67 -16.34 23.47
C GLY A 80 -77.05 -17.81 23.55
N ALA A 81 -76.11 -18.71 23.23
CA ALA A 81 -76.32 -20.16 23.33
C ALA A 81 -76.59 -20.61 24.77
N TYR A 82 -75.83 -20.11 25.73
CA TYR A 82 -76.02 -20.39 27.16
C TYR A 82 -77.40 -19.91 27.65
N SER A 83 -77.82 -18.72 27.23
CA SER A 83 -79.11 -18.15 27.61
C SER A 83 -80.28 -18.97 27.07
N GLU A 84 -80.24 -19.38 25.80
CA GLU A 84 -81.29 -20.22 25.20
C GLU A 84 -81.38 -21.61 25.86
N ILE A 85 -80.25 -22.21 26.23
CA ILE A 85 -80.22 -23.56 26.83
C ILE A 85 -80.64 -23.53 28.30
N PHE A 86 -80.10 -22.61 29.10
CA PHE A 86 -80.17 -22.67 30.57
C PHE A 86 -80.82 -21.46 31.24
N ALA A 87 -80.46 -20.22 30.89
CA ALA A 87 -80.91 -19.05 31.64
C ALA A 87 -82.33 -18.58 31.27
N GLY A 88 -82.79 -18.93 30.07
CA GLY A 88 -83.98 -18.36 29.46
C GLY A 88 -83.70 -16.98 28.86
N SER A 89 -84.59 -16.52 27.99
CA SER A 89 -84.49 -15.21 27.35
C SER A 89 -85.81 -14.44 27.51
N GLY A 90 -85.83 -13.16 27.16
CA GLY A 90 -87.07 -12.36 27.14
C GLY A 90 -88.16 -12.90 26.20
N LEU A 91 -87.86 -13.94 25.42
CA LEU A 91 -88.74 -14.60 24.44
C LEU A 91 -89.37 -15.90 24.97
N GLY A 92 -89.02 -16.36 26.18
CA GLY A 92 -89.67 -17.51 26.83
C GLY A 92 -88.74 -18.32 27.76
N PRO A 93 -89.27 -19.39 28.38
CA PRO A 93 -88.51 -20.23 29.30
C PRO A 93 -87.38 -20.96 28.59
N ALA A 94 -86.31 -21.29 29.34
CA ALA A 94 -85.13 -21.98 28.86
C ALA A 94 -85.49 -23.33 28.23
N LEU A 95 -84.67 -23.81 27.29
CA LEU A 95 -84.90 -25.12 26.66
C LEU A 95 -84.95 -26.24 27.70
N LEU A 96 -84.07 -26.21 28.70
CA LEU A 96 -84.06 -27.16 29.81
C LEU A 96 -85.35 -27.14 30.64
N ASP A 97 -85.93 -25.97 30.90
CA ASP A 97 -87.21 -25.85 31.62
C ASP A 97 -88.36 -26.47 30.81
N ARG A 98 -88.38 -26.24 29.50
CA ARG A 98 -89.40 -26.80 28.59
C ARG A 98 -89.28 -28.33 28.50
N LEU A 99 -88.06 -28.84 28.36
CA LEU A 99 -87.80 -30.27 28.33
C LEU A 99 -88.13 -30.93 29.66
N SER A 100 -87.87 -30.27 30.79
CA SER A 100 -88.26 -30.75 32.12
C SER A 100 -89.78 -30.82 32.27
N GLY A 101 -90.52 -29.82 31.77
CA GLY A 101 -91.98 -29.84 31.71
C GLY A 101 -92.52 -30.97 30.82
N ALA A 102 -91.93 -31.16 29.63
CA ALA A 102 -92.28 -32.26 28.73
C ALA A 102 -91.98 -33.63 29.35
N LEU A 103 -90.87 -33.74 30.08
CA LEU A 103 -90.49 -34.94 30.81
C LEU A 103 -91.50 -35.29 31.90
N SER A 104 -91.93 -34.32 32.70
CA SER A 104 -92.97 -34.53 33.73
C SER A 104 -94.26 -35.06 33.11
N ALA A 105 -94.72 -34.47 32.01
CA ALA A 105 -95.92 -34.93 31.31
C ALA A 105 -95.75 -36.33 30.70
N LEU A 106 -94.56 -36.65 30.16
CA LEU A 106 -94.25 -37.99 29.64
C LEU A 106 -94.17 -39.04 30.75
N GLN A 107 -93.65 -38.69 31.93
CA GLN A 107 -93.61 -39.59 33.09
C GLN A 107 -95.03 -39.88 33.60
N GLU A 108 -95.90 -38.88 33.66
CA GLU A 108 -97.32 -39.06 33.97
C GLU A 108 -98.02 -39.95 32.93
N ALA A 109 -97.76 -39.72 31.64
CA ALA A 109 -98.33 -40.53 30.56
C ALA A 109 -97.80 -41.98 30.58
N ALA A 110 -96.52 -42.19 30.87
CA ALA A 110 -95.91 -43.52 30.96
C ALA A 110 -96.41 -44.32 32.17
N ALA A 111 -96.86 -43.65 33.23
CA ALA A 111 -97.56 -44.29 34.34
C ALA A 111 -98.94 -44.85 33.92
N ILE A 112 -99.54 -44.33 32.85
CA ILE A 112 -100.78 -44.82 32.26
C ILE A 112 -100.49 -45.90 31.21
N ASP A 113 -99.55 -45.65 30.29
CA ASP A 113 -99.12 -46.58 29.24
C ASP A 113 -97.59 -46.78 29.27
N PRO A 114 -97.10 -47.94 29.77
CA PRO A 114 -95.68 -48.28 29.80
C PRO A 114 -94.98 -48.25 28.44
N GLY A 115 -95.71 -48.28 27.31
CA GLY A 115 -95.15 -48.12 25.97
C GLY A 115 -94.39 -46.80 25.76
N LEU A 116 -94.63 -45.80 26.61
CA LEU A 116 -93.97 -44.49 26.54
C LEU A 116 -92.64 -44.42 27.31
N GLN A 117 -92.23 -45.47 28.03
CA GLN A 117 -91.02 -45.45 28.88
C GLN A 117 -89.73 -45.20 28.09
N GLN A 118 -89.67 -45.64 26.82
CA GLN A 118 -88.55 -45.37 25.94
C GLN A 118 -88.41 -43.87 25.64
N ALA A 119 -89.53 -43.17 25.44
CA ALA A 119 -89.53 -41.73 25.20
C ALA A 119 -89.10 -40.95 26.43
N VAL A 120 -89.50 -41.39 27.64
CA VAL A 120 -89.02 -40.83 28.92
C VAL A 120 -87.50 -40.91 29.00
N GLY A 121 -86.90 -42.09 28.77
CA GLY A 121 -85.45 -42.26 28.84
C GLY A 121 -84.67 -41.43 27.82
N LEU A 122 -85.23 -41.22 26.61
CA LEU A 122 -84.61 -40.35 25.61
C LEU A 122 -84.63 -38.87 26.02
N VAL A 123 -85.75 -38.40 26.57
CA VAL A 123 -85.86 -36.99 27.02
C VAL A 123 -85.02 -36.75 28.29
N GLU A 124 -84.97 -37.68 29.23
CA GLU A 124 -84.07 -37.63 30.39
C GLU A 124 -82.61 -37.50 29.97
N SER A 125 -82.16 -38.35 29.04
CA SER A 125 -80.80 -38.27 28.52
C SER A 125 -80.51 -36.94 27.83
N ALA A 126 -81.47 -36.37 27.09
CA ALA A 126 -81.30 -35.07 26.43
C ALA A 126 -81.19 -33.92 27.44
N VAL A 127 -81.96 -33.97 28.53
CA VAL A 127 -81.88 -32.98 29.63
C VAL A 127 -80.48 -33.02 30.26
N THR A 128 -79.96 -34.20 30.59
CA THR A 128 -78.61 -34.33 31.16
C THR A 128 -77.52 -33.81 30.23
N GLN A 129 -77.56 -34.16 28.93
CA GLN A 129 -76.57 -33.68 27.96
C GLN A 129 -76.60 -32.17 27.77
N LEU A 130 -77.80 -31.57 27.77
CA LEU A 130 -77.94 -30.11 27.65
C LEU A 130 -77.49 -29.38 28.92
N GLN A 131 -77.65 -30.00 30.10
CA GLN A 131 -77.09 -29.47 31.35
C GLN A 131 -75.55 -29.46 31.31
N GLU A 132 -74.92 -30.55 30.87
CA GLU A 132 -73.46 -30.61 30.69
C GLU A 132 -72.97 -29.56 29.70
N ALA A 133 -73.61 -29.44 28.53
CA ALA A 133 -73.27 -28.41 27.55
C ALA A 133 -73.43 -26.98 28.11
N ALA A 134 -74.43 -26.73 28.95
CA ALA A 134 -74.61 -25.43 29.60
C ALA A 134 -73.47 -25.12 30.59
N TYR A 135 -72.98 -26.11 31.34
CA TYR A 135 -71.81 -25.94 32.21
C TYR A 135 -70.55 -25.62 31.39
N ASP A 136 -70.31 -26.35 30.30
CA ASP A 136 -69.16 -26.09 29.42
C ASP A 136 -69.22 -24.69 28.79
N LEU A 137 -70.40 -24.26 28.34
CA LEU A 137 -70.60 -22.91 27.77
C LEU A 137 -70.38 -21.82 28.82
N ARG A 138 -70.83 -22.05 30.07
CA ARG A 138 -70.60 -21.13 31.18
C ARG A 138 -69.11 -21.01 31.51
N ASP A 139 -68.42 -22.13 31.64
CA ASP A 139 -66.99 -22.16 31.93
C ASP A 139 -66.19 -21.52 30.79
N TYR A 140 -66.58 -21.73 29.55
CA TYR A 140 -65.96 -21.10 28.38
C TYR A 140 -66.20 -19.58 28.37
N ARG A 141 -67.43 -19.13 28.61
CA ARG A 141 -67.76 -17.71 28.71
C ARG A 141 -66.95 -17.01 29.79
N ASP A 142 -66.83 -17.63 30.96
CA ASP A 142 -66.12 -17.05 32.10
C ASP A 142 -64.59 -17.02 31.84
N ARG A 143 -64.07 -17.85 30.92
CA ARG A 143 -62.67 -17.81 30.43
C ARG A 143 -62.43 -16.80 29.32
N VAL A 144 -63.40 -16.57 28.43
CA VAL A 144 -63.27 -15.61 27.33
C VAL A 144 -63.53 -14.21 27.89
N SER A 145 -62.49 -13.61 28.50
CA SER A 145 -62.49 -12.18 28.82
C SER A 145 -61.95 -11.40 27.64
N PHE A 146 -62.74 -10.47 27.11
CA PHE A 146 -62.25 -9.49 26.16
C PHE A 146 -61.39 -8.44 26.88
N ASP A 147 -60.06 -8.56 26.78
CA ASP A 147 -59.13 -7.49 27.16
C ASP A 147 -58.68 -6.75 25.90
N SER A 148 -59.15 -5.51 25.74
CA SER A 148 -58.77 -4.64 24.62
C SER A 148 -57.28 -4.26 24.64
N GLY A 149 -56.63 -4.32 25.81
CA GLY A 149 -55.20 -4.10 25.98
C GLY A 149 -54.36 -5.23 25.38
N GLU A 150 -54.80 -6.48 25.50
CA GLU A 150 -54.09 -7.64 24.95
C GLU A 150 -54.08 -7.63 23.41
N LEU A 151 -55.23 -7.34 22.78
CA LEU A 151 -55.31 -7.25 21.32
C LEU A 151 -54.41 -6.13 20.78
N ALA A 152 -54.41 -4.95 21.43
CA ALA A 152 -53.58 -3.83 21.05
C ALA A 152 -52.08 -4.18 21.15
N ALA A 153 -51.66 -4.85 22.23
CA ALA A 153 -50.28 -5.28 22.41
C ALA A 153 -49.83 -6.30 21.33
N VAL A 154 -50.68 -7.28 21.00
CA VAL A 154 -50.42 -8.25 19.93
C VAL A 154 -50.28 -7.54 18.57
N GLN A 155 -51.17 -6.61 18.26
CA GLN A 155 -51.14 -5.84 17.02
C GLN A 155 -49.90 -4.93 16.92
N GLU A 156 -49.50 -4.30 18.02
CA GLU A 156 -48.28 -3.50 18.08
C GLU A 156 -47.03 -4.38 17.83
N ARG A 157 -46.97 -5.55 18.46
CA ARG A 157 -45.88 -6.51 18.25
C ARG A 157 -45.82 -7.02 16.81
N LEU A 158 -46.96 -7.39 16.22
CA LEU A 158 -47.06 -7.77 14.81
C LEU A 158 -46.64 -6.64 13.86
N SER A 159 -46.98 -5.39 14.18
CA SER A 159 -46.55 -4.21 13.41
C SER A 159 -45.03 -4.03 13.45
N GLN A 160 -44.43 -4.19 14.63
CA GLN A 160 -42.97 -4.15 14.80
C GLN A 160 -42.27 -5.23 13.95
N ILE A 161 -42.78 -6.48 14.01
CA ILE A 161 -42.26 -7.60 13.22
C ILE A 161 -42.37 -7.30 11.71
N ARG A 162 -43.53 -6.83 11.24
CA ARG A 162 -43.74 -6.46 9.82
C ARG A 162 -42.79 -5.36 9.35
N SER A 163 -42.54 -4.35 10.19
CA SER A 163 -41.59 -3.28 9.87
C SER A 163 -40.17 -3.80 9.64
N LEU A 164 -39.71 -4.70 10.53
CA LEU A 164 -38.39 -5.32 10.43
C LEU A 164 -38.30 -6.25 9.22
N LYS A 165 -39.34 -7.06 8.96
CA LYS A 165 -39.42 -7.89 7.76
C LYS A 165 -39.29 -7.04 6.48
N ARG A 166 -40.04 -5.94 6.38
CA ARG A 166 -39.96 -5.03 5.22
C ARG A 166 -38.54 -4.49 4.98
N LYS A 167 -37.75 -4.29 6.04
CA LYS A 167 -36.40 -3.74 5.96
C LYS A 167 -35.32 -4.80 5.71
N TYR A 168 -35.45 -6.00 6.27
CA TYR A 168 -34.33 -6.93 6.45
C TYR A 168 -34.58 -8.37 5.99
N GLY A 169 -35.82 -8.77 5.69
CA GLY A 169 -36.11 -10.15 5.27
C GLY A 169 -37.60 -10.47 5.16
N SER A 170 -37.98 -11.37 4.27
CA SER A 170 -39.37 -11.76 4.06
C SER A 170 -39.96 -12.61 5.20
N THR A 171 -39.12 -13.20 6.06
CA THR A 171 -39.49 -13.99 7.25
C THR A 171 -38.70 -13.57 8.49
N VAL A 172 -39.17 -13.96 9.69
CA VAL A 172 -38.45 -13.70 10.95
C VAL A 172 -37.06 -14.36 10.94
N GLU A 173 -36.96 -15.57 10.39
CA GLU A 173 -35.72 -16.32 10.25
C GLU A 173 -34.73 -15.59 9.33
N GLU A 174 -35.19 -15.01 8.22
CA GLU A 174 -34.36 -14.22 7.32
C GLU A 174 -33.84 -12.95 8.01
N VAL A 175 -34.67 -12.27 8.80
CA VAL A 175 -34.25 -11.09 9.58
C VAL A 175 -33.17 -11.46 10.61
N ILE A 176 -33.33 -12.60 11.30
CA ILE A 176 -32.33 -13.12 12.25
C ILE A 176 -31.03 -13.51 11.52
N ALA A 177 -31.13 -14.16 10.36
CA ALA A 177 -29.98 -14.52 9.54
C ALA A 177 -29.23 -13.28 9.03
N PHE A 178 -29.97 -12.24 8.61
CA PHE A 178 -29.41 -10.95 8.21
C PHE A 178 -28.63 -10.31 9.37
N ALA A 179 -29.18 -10.29 10.59
CA ALA A 179 -28.47 -9.78 11.75
C ALA A 179 -27.15 -10.53 12.04
N ARG A 180 -27.13 -11.85 11.86
CA ARG A 180 -25.90 -12.64 11.98
C ARG A 180 -24.86 -12.24 10.93
N GLN A 181 -25.28 -12.12 9.68
CA GLN A 181 -24.41 -11.70 8.58
C GLN A 181 -23.84 -10.30 8.81
N VAL A 182 -24.68 -9.34 9.20
CA VAL A 182 -24.27 -7.98 9.55
C VAL A 182 -23.25 -8.00 10.70
N GLY A 183 -23.46 -8.83 11.72
CA GLY A 183 -22.52 -8.98 12.83
C GLY A 183 -21.14 -9.49 12.37
N GLU A 184 -21.09 -10.50 11.50
CA GLU A 184 -19.83 -10.99 10.93
C GLU A 184 -19.13 -9.93 10.06
N ASP A 185 -19.87 -9.22 9.22
CA ASP A 185 -19.33 -8.17 8.36
C ASP A 185 -18.80 -6.98 9.17
N LEU A 186 -19.50 -6.62 10.25
CA LEU A 186 -19.07 -5.58 11.18
C LEU A 186 -17.74 -5.94 11.85
N GLU A 187 -17.58 -7.18 12.33
CA GLU A 187 -16.34 -7.64 12.94
C GLU A 187 -15.17 -7.65 11.95
N ARG A 188 -15.40 -8.09 10.71
CA ARG A 188 -14.37 -8.01 9.64
C ARG A 188 -13.95 -6.57 9.37
N LEU A 189 -14.91 -5.64 9.28
CA LEU A 189 -14.64 -4.22 9.06
C LEU A 189 -13.90 -3.58 10.25
N ARG A 190 -14.26 -3.91 11.49
CA ARG A 190 -13.57 -3.45 12.70
C ARG A 190 -12.11 -3.86 12.72
N ASN A 191 -11.83 -5.14 12.42
CA ASN A 191 -10.46 -5.65 12.36
C ASN A 191 -9.65 -4.95 11.26
N SER A 192 -10.25 -4.77 10.07
CA SER A 192 -9.62 -4.05 8.96
C SER A 192 -9.35 -2.57 9.29
N ALA A 193 -10.26 -1.90 9.99
CA ALA A 193 -10.11 -0.51 10.42
C ALA A 193 -8.98 -0.37 11.45
N ALA A 194 -8.93 -1.25 12.45
CA ALA A 194 -7.86 -1.25 13.46
C ALA A 194 -6.47 -1.49 12.83
N GLU A 195 -6.38 -2.40 11.84
CA GLU A 195 -5.15 -2.63 11.11
C GLU A 195 -4.74 -1.43 10.26
N ALA A 196 -5.70 -0.76 9.60
CA ALA A 196 -5.43 0.46 8.85
C ALA A 196 -4.94 1.60 9.75
N GLU A 197 -5.56 1.83 10.90
CA GLU A 197 -5.13 2.86 11.86
C GLU A 197 -3.69 2.60 12.34
N LYS A 198 -3.33 1.33 12.58
CA LYS A 198 -1.97 0.95 12.95
C LYS A 198 -0.98 1.27 11.82
N LEU A 199 -1.31 0.91 10.58
CA LEU A 199 -0.48 1.19 9.40
C LEU A 199 -0.36 2.69 9.10
N GLU A 200 -1.41 3.48 9.35
CA GLU A 200 -1.36 4.94 9.22
C GLU A 200 -0.39 5.58 10.21
N LYS A 201 -0.43 5.14 11.47
CA LYS A 201 0.53 5.58 12.50
C LYS A 201 1.97 5.16 12.16
N GLU A 202 2.16 3.93 11.70
CA GLU A 202 3.46 3.44 11.27
C GLU A 202 3.98 4.22 10.05
N LEU A 203 3.12 4.50 9.07
CA LEU A 203 3.48 5.28 7.89
C LEU A 203 3.92 6.70 8.27
N ALA A 204 3.19 7.38 9.15
CA ALA A 204 3.54 8.71 9.63
C ALA A 204 4.92 8.72 10.33
N GLY A 205 5.18 7.73 11.19
CA GLY A 205 6.49 7.58 11.84
C GLY A 205 7.62 7.32 10.83
N LEU A 206 7.40 6.44 9.87
CA LEU A 206 8.35 6.15 8.79
C LEU A 206 8.63 7.38 7.91
N GLU A 207 7.65 8.24 7.67
CA GLU A 207 7.83 9.48 6.91
C GLU A 207 8.71 10.48 7.66
N GLU A 208 8.50 10.66 8.96
CA GLU A 208 9.36 11.50 9.81
C GLU A 208 10.79 10.97 9.87
N GLU A 209 10.96 9.66 10.11
CA GLU A 209 12.26 9.00 10.16
C GLU A 209 13.01 9.12 8.81
N LEU A 210 12.31 8.86 7.71
CA LEU A 210 12.86 8.95 6.36
C LEU A 210 13.29 10.39 6.03
N SER A 211 12.47 11.38 6.37
CA SER A 211 12.78 12.80 6.18
C SER A 211 14.03 13.21 6.98
N GLY A 212 14.09 12.82 8.26
CA GLY A 212 15.26 13.06 9.10
C GLY A 212 16.52 12.38 8.57
N ALA A 213 16.42 11.13 8.13
CA ALA A 213 17.53 10.39 7.53
C ALA A 213 18.00 11.00 6.21
N ALA A 214 17.07 11.49 5.39
CA ALA A 214 17.38 12.14 4.11
C ALA A 214 18.10 13.48 4.32
N ARG A 215 17.69 14.29 5.29
CA ARG A 215 18.38 15.55 5.66
C ARG A 215 19.80 15.30 6.15
N ARG A 216 20.01 14.28 7.00
CA ARG A 216 21.36 13.86 7.43
C ARG A 216 22.22 13.44 6.24
N LEU A 217 21.66 12.71 5.28
CA LEU A 217 22.38 12.32 4.06
C LEU A 217 22.76 13.55 3.22
N GLN A 218 21.85 14.50 3.05
CA GLN A 218 22.10 15.75 2.33
C GLN A 218 23.24 16.55 2.97
N GLN A 219 23.24 16.71 4.29
CA GLN A 219 24.32 17.40 5.00
C GLN A 219 25.69 16.75 4.76
N LEU A 220 25.77 15.42 4.91
CA LEU A 220 27.00 14.67 4.63
C LEU A 220 27.46 14.83 3.16
N ARG A 221 26.51 14.95 2.22
CA ARG A 221 26.82 15.20 0.81
C ARG A 221 27.31 16.61 0.56
N LEU A 222 26.75 17.63 1.22
CA LEU A 222 27.25 19.01 1.12
C LEU A 222 28.69 19.12 1.60
N GLU A 223 29.02 18.49 2.73
CA GLU A 223 30.39 18.44 3.25
C GLU A 223 31.34 17.69 2.31
N ALA A 224 30.92 16.54 1.79
CA ALA A 224 31.70 15.78 0.82
C ALA A 224 31.88 16.54 -0.51
N ALA A 225 30.84 17.21 -0.99
CA ALA A 225 30.84 18.03 -2.19
C ALA A 225 31.83 19.20 -2.07
N ALA A 226 31.86 19.89 -0.94
CA ALA A 226 32.80 20.97 -0.69
C ALA A 226 34.25 20.48 -0.69
N ARG A 227 34.55 19.37 0.01
CA ARG A 227 35.89 18.78 0.03
C ARG A 227 36.35 18.31 -1.35
N LEU A 228 35.50 17.58 -2.07
CA LEU A 228 35.82 17.09 -3.41
C LEU A 228 35.99 18.25 -4.39
N SER A 229 35.15 19.28 -4.31
CA SER A 229 35.29 20.46 -5.17
C SER A 229 36.59 21.22 -4.91
N ALA A 230 37.02 21.34 -3.64
CA ALA A 230 38.32 21.94 -3.31
C ALA A 230 39.49 21.12 -3.87
N ALA A 231 39.50 19.80 -3.65
CA ALA A 231 40.55 18.92 -4.15
C ALA A 231 40.63 18.93 -5.68
N VAL A 232 39.49 18.92 -6.38
CA VAL A 232 39.45 19.00 -7.85
C VAL A 232 40.00 20.34 -8.32
N ARG A 233 39.62 21.48 -7.72
CA ARG A 233 40.16 22.79 -8.08
C ARG A 233 41.68 22.88 -7.90
N GLU A 234 42.21 22.35 -6.79
CA GLU A 234 43.66 22.28 -6.55
C GLU A 234 44.37 21.42 -7.61
N SER A 235 43.78 20.27 -7.99
CA SER A 235 44.33 19.44 -9.05
C SER A 235 44.24 20.08 -10.44
N LEU A 236 43.21 20.90 -10.71
CA LEU A 236 43.04 21.60 -11.99
C LEU A 236 44.06 22.72 -12.18
N ASP A 237 44.42 23.43 -11.10
CA ASP A 237 45.48 24.45 -11.13
C ASP A 237 46.80 23.86 -11.63
N GLN A 238 47.16 22.68 -11.11
CA GLN A 238 48.36 21.95 -11.52
C GLN A 238 48.29 21.39 -12.94
N LEU A 239 47.10 21.26 -13.52
CA LEU A 239 46.86 20.85 -14.91
C LEU A 239 46.68 22.07 -15.85
N SER A 240 47.16 23.25 -15.43
CA SER A 240 47.11 24.51 -16.18
C SER A 240 45.71 24.98 -16.54
N LEU A 241 44.79 24.74 -15.62
CA LEU A 241 43.48 25.34 -15.59
C LEU A 241 43.34 26.19 -14.31
N PRO A 242 44.21 27.19 -14.07
CA PRO A 242 44.26 27.96 -12.81
C PRO A 242 42.99 28.80 -12.58
N GLN A 243 42.29 29.15 -13.67
CA GLN A 243 41.05 29.92 -13.63
C GLN A 243 39.80 29.05 -13.65
N ALA A 244 39.96 27.73 -13.71
CA ALA A 244 38.81 26.84 -13.79
C ALA A 244 38.04 26.81 -12.46
N GLN A 245 36.71 26.82 -12.60
CA GLN A 245 35.79 26.64 -11.50
C GLN A 245 35.19 25.25 -11.57
N PHE A 246 35.12 24.59 -10.43
CA PHE A 246 34.45 23.32 -10.28
C PHE A 246 33.59 23.34 -9.02
N GLU A 247 32.30 23.03 -9.18
CA GLU A 247 31.32 23.01 -8.10
C GLU A 247 30.45 21.78 -8.21
N ILE A 248 30.14 21.15 -7.09
CA ILE A 248 29.15 20.07 -7.02
C ILE A 248 27.88 20.67 -6.43
N ARG A 249 26.82 20.79 -7.24
CA ARG A 249 25.53 21.34 -6.83
C ARG A 249 24.57 20.23 -6.44
N LEU A 250 23.91 20.41 -5.30
CA LEU A 250 22.84 19.54 -4.83
C LEU A 250 21.53 20.32 -4.96
N LYS A 251 20.60 19.81 -5.78
CA LYS A 251 19.23 20.33 -5.87
C LYS A 251 18.31 19.39 -5.14
N GLU A 252 17.50 19.91 -4.22
CA GLU A 252 16.50 19.13 -3.53
C GLU A 252 15.39 18.69 -4.50
N ARG A 253 14.97 17.43 -4.38
CA ARG A 253 13.84 16.85 -5.10
C ARG A 253 12.58 17.03 -4.28
N GLU A 254 11.45 17.17 -4.96
CA GLU A 254 10.12 17.23 -4.32
C GLU A 254 9.80 15.96 -3.52
N GLN A 255 10.29 14.81 -3.97
CA GLN A 255 10.06 13.52 -3.33
C GLN A 255 11.38 12.85 -2.94
N VAL A 256 11.41 12.29 -1.73
CA VAL A 256 12.50 11.44 -1.28
C VAL A 256 12.59 10.20 -2.18
N ALA A 257 13.76 9.95 -2.75
CA ALA A 257 14.05 8.72 -3.49
C ALA A 257 14.83 7.74 -2.60
N PRO A 258 15.01 6.45 -3.00
CA PRO A 258 15.88 5.53 -2.28
C PRO A 258 17.32 6.03 -2.13
N GLN A 259 17.76 6.94 -3.02
CA GLN A 259 19.07 7.56 -2.97
C GLN A 259 19.08 8.88 -2.16
N GLY A 260 17.99 9.27 -1.51
CA GLY A 260 17.84 10.55 -0.80
C GLY A 260 17.08 11.62 -1.59
N VAL A 261 17.17 12.85 -1.09
CA VAL A 261 16.46 14.01 -1.64
C VAL A 261 17.28 14.80 -2.66
N ASP A 262 18.57 14.52 -2.79
CA ASP A 262 19.42 15.33 -3.66
C ASP A 262 19.48 14.80 -5.10
N ARG A 263 19.38 15.73 -6.05
CA ARG A 263 19.91 15.59 -7.40
C ARG A 263 21.28 16.27 -7.44
N VAL A 264 22.32 15.46 -7.59
CA VAL A 264 23.71 15.92 -7.67
C VAL A 264 24.07 16.26 -9.11
N GLU A 265 24.67 17.42 -9.34
CA GLU A 265 25.11 17.91 -10.65
C GLU A 265 26.54 18.47 -10.53
N PHE A 266 27.46 17.96 -11.35
CA PHE A 266 28.83 18.47 -11.44
C PHE A 266 28.86 19.66 -12.40
N MET A 267 29.35 20.79 -11.93
CA MET A 267 29.40 22.05 -12.65
C MET A 267 30.86 22.44 -12.90
N PHE A 268 31.12 22.99 -14.08
CA PHE A 268 32.46 23.40 -14.51
C PHE A 268 32.42 24.68 -15.33
N SER A 269 33.48 25.48 -15.23
CA SER A 269 33.82 26.57 -16.13
C SER A 269 35.33 26.57 -16.32
N ALA A 270 35.81 26.70 -17.56
CA ALA A 270 37.24 26.69 -17.86
C ALA A 270 37.90 28.04 -17.53
N ASN A 271 37.19 29.14 -17.74
CA ASN A 271 37.73 30.49 -17.69
C ASN A 271 37.05 31.35 -16.63
N LEU A 272 37.81 32.31 -16.08
CA LEU A 272 37.27 33.30 -15.16
C LEU A 272 36.30 34.23 -15.89
N GLY A 273 35.08 34.37 -15.38
CA GLY A 273 34.03 35.22 -15.97
C GLY A 273 33.02 34.48 -16.86
N GLU A 274 33.29 33.21 -17.20
CA GLU A 274 32.29 32.34 -17.84
C GLU A 274 31.39 31.67 -16.78
N PRO A 275 30.08 31.56 -17.04
CA PRO A 275 29.16 30.93 -16.10
C PRO A 275 29.47 29.44 -15.97
N VAL A 276 29.46 28.91 -14.74
CA VAL A 276 29.56 27.46 -14.52
C VAL A 276 28.36 26.74 -15.12
N GLN A 277 28.65 25.75 -15.97
CA GLN A 277 27.67 24.93 -16.67
C GLN A 277 27.78 23.47 -16.24
N PRO A 278 26.74 22.65 -16.44
CA PRO A 278 26.85 21.22 -16.21
C PRO A 278 28.01 20.65 -17.01
N LEU A 279 28.88 19.85 -16.37
CA LEU A 279 30.10 19.32 -16.96
C LEU A 279 29.84 18.60 -18.30
N ALA A 280 28.69 17.93 -18.43
CA ALA A 280 28.27 17.24 -19.66
C ALA A 280 27.97 18.19 -20.85
N LYS A 281 27.82 19.49 -20.63
CA LYS A 281 27.54 20.50 -21.66
C LYS A 281 28.79 21.27 -22.11
N VAL A 282 29.94 21.02 -21.49
CA VAL A 282 31.20 21.68 -21.83
C VAL A 282 31.84 20.93 -23.00
N ILE A 283 32.12 21.62 -24.10
CA ILE A 283 32.35 20.99 -25.43
C ILE A 283 33.84 20.76 -25.75
N SER A 284 34.80 21.33 -25.00
CA SER A 284 36.23 21.15 -25.26
C SER A 284 36.74 19.77 -24.80
N GLY A 285 37.09 18.89 -25.75
CA GLY A 285 37.53 17.52 -25.50
C GLY A 285 38.78 17.43 -24.60
N GLY A 286 39.82 18.21 -24.91
CA GLY A 286 41.07 18.19 -24.13
C GLY A 286 40.93 18.71 -22.70
N GLU A 287 40.11 19.74 -22.48
CA GLU A 287 39.82 20.26 -21.13
C GLU A 287 39.01 19.26 -20.32
N MET A 288 38.01 18.63 -20.94
CA MET A 288 37.19 17.60 -20.29
C MET A 288 38.05 16.40 -19.89
N SER A 289 38.94 15.92 -20.77
CA SER A 289 39.87 14.83 -20.45
C SER A 289 40.75 15.19 -19.25
N ARG A 290 41.23 16.43 -19.14
CA ARG A 290 42.03 16.89 -17.98
C ARG A 290 41.21 16.99 -16.69
N VAL A 291 39.97 17.47 -16.77
CA VAL A 291 39.05 17.47 -15.62
C VAL A 291 38.77 16.05 -15.14
N MET A 292 38.53 15.13 -16.07
CA MET A 292 38.33 13.72 -15.74
C MET A 292 39.59 13.10 -15.15
N LEU A 293 40.78 13.42 -15.66
CA LEU A 293 42.04 12.99 -15.08
C LEU A 293 42.19 13.46 -13.63
N ALA A 294 41.92 14.75 -13.35
CA ALA A 294 41.94 15.28 -11.98
C ALA A 294 41.01 14.51 -11.05
N ILE A 295 39.76 14.31 -11.47
CA ILE A 295 38.76 13.56 -10.68
C ILE A 295 39.21 12.10 -10.47
N LYS A 296 39.72 11.44 -11.51
CA LYS A 296 40.15 10.04 -11.47
C LYS A 296 41.38 9.84 -10.59
N VAL A 297 42.33 10.77 -10.61
CA VAL A 297 43.51 10.73 -9.74
C VAL A 297 43.09 10.87 -8.27
N ILE A 298 42.21 11.83 -7.96
CA ILE A 298 41.72 12.05 -6.58
C ILE A 298 40.95 10.82 -6.07
N LEU A 299 40.19 10.16 -6.95
CA LEU A 299 39.36 9.01 -6.62
C LEU A 299 40.04 7.66 -6.91
N ALA A 300 41.34 7.65 -7.23
CA ALA A 300 42.01 6.48 -7.79
C ALA A 300 41.90 5.23 -6.88
N GLN A 301 41.93 5.40 -5.56
CA GLN A 301 41.82 4.28 -4.62
C GLN A 301 40.39 3.77 -4.43
N GLN A 302 39.38 4.61 -4.70
CA GLN A 302 37.97 4.26 -4.52
C GLN A 302 37.28 3.87 -5.83
N ASP A 303 37.89 4.23 -6.97
CA ASP A 303 37.39 3.85 -8.28
C ASP A 303 37.54 2.34 -8.49
N ARG A 304 36.49 1.71 -9.01
CA ARG A 304 36.43 0.27 -9.25
C ARG A 304 36.66 -0.07 -10.72
N VAL A 305 36.77 0.92 -11.60
CA VAL A 305 36.98 0.72 -13.04
C VAL A 305 38.45 0.40 -13.28
N PRO A 306 38.81 -0.85 -13.67
CA PRO A 306 40.20 -1.30 -13.69
C PRO A 306 41.05 -0.71 -14.82
N THR A 307 40.42 -0.32 -15.94
CA THR A 307 41.10 0.20 -17.12
C THR A 307 40.49 1.53 -17.54
N LEU A 308 41.33 2.54 -17.72
CA LEU A 308 40.96 3.90 -18.10
C LEU A 308 41.64 4.27 -19.43
N ILE A 309 40.86 4.82 -20.36
CA ILE A 309 41.35 5.27 -21.65
C ILE A 309 41.25 6.79 -21.69
N PHE A 310 42.38 7.46 -21.94
CA PHE A 310 42.45 8.89 -22.15
C PHE A 310 42.82 9.16 -23.61
N ASP A 311 41.99 9.98 -24.26
CA ASP A 311 42.22 10.49 -25.61
C ASP A 311 42.30 12.03 -25.54
N GLU A 312 43.12 12.61 -26.41
CA GLU A 312 43.34 14.06 -26.51
C GLU A 312 43.72 14.77 -25.20
N ILE A 313 44.29 14.07 -24.22
CA ILE A 313 44.68 14.66 -22.92
C ILE A 313 45.76 15.73 -23.07
N ASP A 314 46.57 15.63 -24.14
CA ASP A 314 47.63 16.53 -24.53
C ASP A 314 47.19 17.64 -25.51
N ALA A 315 45.91 17.71 -25.86
CA ALA A 315 45.40 18.73 -26.78
C ALA A 315 45.45 20.14 -26.19
N GLY A 316 46.02 21.06 -26.95
CA GLY A 316 46.08 22.50 -26.64
C GLY A 316 47.01 22.87 -25.49
N ILE A 317 47.89 21.97 -25.05
CA ILE A 317 48.84 22.19 -23.95
C ILE A 317 50.28 21.93 -24.38
N GLY A 318 51.26 22.41 -23.60
CA GLY A 318 52.68 22.30 -23.93
C GLY A 318 53.59 22.41 -22.70
N GLY A 319 54.86 22.02 -22.87
CA GLY A 319 55.90 22.25 -21.85
C GLY A 319 55.60 21.63 -20.48
N VAL A 320 55.63 22.47 -19.44
CA VAL A 320 55.43 22.06 -18.02
C VAL A 320 54.06 21.43 -17.80
N VAL A 321 53.04 21.87 -18.54
CA VAL A 321 51.66 21.36 -18.40
C VAL A 321 51.59 19.88 -18.77
N ILE A 322 52.23 19.51 -19.87
CA ILE A 322 52.28 18.14 -20.35
C ILE A 322 53.05 17.25 -19.38
N GLN A 323 54.13 17.76 -18.78
CA GLN A 323 54.86 17.05 -17.76
C GLN A 323 53.97 16.74 -16.55
N SER A 324 53.18 17.72 -16.08
CA SER A 324 52.20 17.52 -15.00
C SER A 324 51.14 16.48 -15.36
N VAL A 325 50.61 16.51 -16.60
CA VAL A 325 49.70 15.47 -17.11
C VAL A 325 50.35 14.09 -17.09
N ALA A 326 51.58 13.96 -17.58
CA ALA A 326 52.32 12.70 -17.60
C ALA A 326 52.49 12.13 -16.17
N GLU A 327 52.90 12.97 -15.23
CA GLU A 327 53.07 12.61 -13.81
C GLU A 327 51.73 12.16 -13.18
N ARG A 328 50.63 12.84 -13.48
CA ARG A 328 49.29 12.47 -13.01
C ARG A 328 48.80 11.14 -13.60
N LEU A 329 49.08 10.88 -14.88
CA LEU A 329 48.80 9.58 -15.51
C LEU A 329 49.62 8.46 -14.85
N ALA A 330 50.88 8.71 -14.48
CA ALA A 330 51.71 7.74 -13.76
C ALA A 330 51.23 7.47 -12.33
N HIS A 331 50.79 8.51 -11.61
CA HIS A 331 50.13 8.33 -10.31
C HIS A 331 48.88 7.46 -10.45
N LEU A 332 48.06 7.72 -11.46
CA LEU A 332 46.85 6.95 -11.71
C LEU A 332 47.15 5.49 -12.08
N SER A 333 48.25 5.26 -12.82
CA SER A 333 48.65 3.92 -13.27
C SER A 333 49.07 2.97 -12.13
N ARG A 334 49.32 3.49 -10.93
CA ARG A 334 49.58 2.68 -9.72
C ARG A 334 48.37 1.90 -9.24
N HIS A 335 47.17 2.36 -9.60
CA HIS A 335 45.91 1.78 -9.16
C HIS A 335 45.10 1.20 -10.32
N HIS A 336 45.30 1.71 -11.53
CA HIS A 336 44.51 1.36 -12.73
C HIS A 336 45.40 1.10 -13.92
N GLN A 337 44.94 0.30 -14.87
CA GLN A 337 45.55 0.28 -16.19
C GLN A 337 45.17 1.54 -16.94
N VAL A 338 46.15 2.35 -17.35
CA VAL A 338 45.93 3.59 -18.10
C VAL A 338 46.41 3.41 -19.54
N ILE A 339 45.50 3.61 -20.50
CA ILE A 339 45.80 3.63 -21.93
C ILE A 339 45.66 5.08 -22.39
N CYS A 340 46.74 5.66 -22.89
CA CYS A 340 46.75 7.02 -23.42
C CYS A 340 47.21 7.01 -24.87
N VAL A 341 46.42 7.63 -25.75
CA VAL A 341 46.88 7.98 -27.10
C VAL A 341 47.49 9.36 -27.01
N THR A 342 48.75 9.51 -27.42
CA THR A 342 49.49 10.77 -27.32
C THR A 342 50.45 10.92 -28.47
N HIS A 343 50.67 12.17 -28.88
CA HIS A 343 51.75 12.53 -29.79
C HIS A 343 52.91 13.20 -29.05
N ASN A 344 52.83 13.29 -27.72
CA ASN A 344 53.79 14.02 -26.92
C ASN A 344 54.83 13.09 -26.27
N PRO A 345 56.14 13.35 -26.45
CA PRO A 345 57.20 12.48 -25.95
C PRO A 345 57.30 12.45 -24.42
N GLN A 346 56.91 13.50 -23.71
CA GLN A 346 56.94 13.52 -22.24
C GLN A 346 55.90 12.55 -21.63
N ILE A 347 54.71 12.46 -22.23
CA ILE A 347 53.69 11.48 -21.80
C ILE A 347 54.12 10.06 -22.19
N ALA A 348 54.59 9.87 -23.43
CA ALA A 348 55.04 8.56 -23.90
C ALA A 348 56.24 8.00 -23.10
N ALA A 349 57.16 8.87 -22.66
CA ALA A 349 58.30 8.48 -21.83
C ALA A 349 57.87 7.95 -20.44
N MET A 350 56.75 8.44 -19.92
CA MET A 350 56.23 8.03 -18.61
C MET A 350 55.60 6.63 -18.61
N ALA A 351 55.15 6.16 -19.76
CA ALA A 351 54.47 4.87 -19.89
C ALA A 351 55.37 3.67 -19.51
N GLU A 352 54.76 2.61 -18.98
CA GLU A 352 55.44 1.32 -18.76
C GLU A 352 55.56 0.54 -20.07
N GLY A 353 54.47 0.48 -20.85
CA GLY A 353 54.46 -0.03 -22.22
C GLY A 353 54.28 1.09 -23.23
N HIS A 354 55.13 1.12 -24.26
CA HIS A 354 55.04 2.09 -25.35
C HIS A 354 54.70 1.36 -26.66
N PHE A 355 53.59 1.73 -27.27
CA PHE A 355 53.11 1.16 -28.52
C PHE A 355 53.10 2.23 -29.61
N MET A 356 53.75 1.94 -30.73
CA MET A 356 53.74 2.79 -31.91
C MET A 356 52.64 2.36 -32.87
N ILE A 357 51.80 3.31 -33.26
CA ILE A 357 50.80 3.13 -34.31
C ILE A 357 51.39 3.64 -35.62
N TYR A 358 51.41 2.81 -36.66
CA TYR A 358 51.90 3.18 -37.97
C TYR A 358 51.00 2.64 -39.08
N LYS A 359 51.07 3.28 -40.24
CA LYS A 359 50.35 2.85 -41.45
C LYS A 359 51.34 2.14 -42.37
N GLU A 360 50.93 1.01 -42.90
CA GLU A 360 51.66 0.30 -43.95
C GLU A 360 50.72 0.02 -45.12
N GLU A 361 51.25 -0.06 -46.33
CA GLU A 361 50.48 -0.47 -47.49
C GLU A 361 50.61 -1.97 -47.69
N ARG A 362 49.47 -2.67 -47.74
CA ARG A 362 49.41 -4.10 -48.02
C ARG A 362 48.36 -4.34 -49.09
N GLU A 363 48.76 -4.96 -50.19
CA GLU A 363 47.86 -5.33 -51.30
C GLU A 363 47.04 -4.12 -51.84
N GLY A 364 47.70 -2.95 -51.95
CA GLY A 364 47.06 -1.72 -52.44
C GLY A 364 46.11 -1.04 -51.46
N ARG A 365 46.12 -1.43 -50.18
CA ARG A 365 45.33 -0.81 -49.11
C ARG A 365 46.23 -0.36 -47.95
N THR A 366 46.00 0.84 -47.45
CA THR A 366 46.62 1.31 -46.20
C THR A 366 45.98 0.60 -45.02
N VAL A 367 46.76 -0.13 -44.23
CA VAL A 367 46.32 -0.75 -42.98
C VAL A 367 47.06 -0.12 -41.81
N THR A 368 46.35 0.08 -40.69
CA THR A 368 46.94 0.56 -39.44
C THR A 368 47.45 -0.63 -38.63
N ARG A 369 48.72 -0.57 -38.21
CA ARG A 369 49.34 -1.55 -37.33
C ARG A 369 49.81 -0.91 -36.03
N ILE A 370 49.95 -1.75 -35.01
CA ILE A 370 50.44 -1.39 -33.69
C ILE A 370 51.64 -2.29 -33.39
N LYS A 371 52.75 -1.70 -32.96
CA LYS A 371 53.97 -2.41 -32.53
C LYS A 371 54.34 -2.00 -31.11
N ALA A 372 54.56 -2.97 -30.23
CA ALA A 372 55.19 -2.72 -28.93
C ALA A 372 56.68 -2.41 -29.12
N LEU A 373 57.17 -1.36 -28.46
CA LEU A 373 58.55 -0.91 -28.58
C LEU A 373 59.40 -1.42 -27.43
N GLU A 374 60.57 -1.98 -27.76
CA GLU A 374 61.61 -2.32 -26.79
C GLU A 374 62.44 -1.09 -26.39
N ASP A 375 63.27 -1.17 -25.34
CA ASP A 375 63.96 -0.02 -24.75
C ASP A 375 64.75 0.85 -25.74
N GLN A 376 65.45 0.22 -26.70
CA GLN A 376 66.18 0.97 -27.74
C GLN A 376 65.24 1.62 -28.75
N GLU A 377 64.17 0.92 -29.13
CA GLU A 377 63.16 1.43 -30.06
C GLU A 377 62.35 2.57 -29.43
N ARG A 378 62.13 2.52 -28.10
CA ARG A 378 61.51 3.61 -27.32
C ARG A 378 62.34 4.87 -27.38
N LYS A 379 63.67 4.78 -27.20
CA LYS A 379 64.57 5.94 -27.31
C LYS A 379 64.51 6.58 -28.68
N GLN A 380 64.55 5.75 -29.73
CA GLN A 380 64.46 6.20 -31.11
C GLN A 380 63.11 6.86 -31.40
N GLU A 381 62.02 6.27 -30.92
CA GLU A 381 60.69 6.82 -31.11
C GLU A 381 60.52 8.15 -30.39
N LEU A 382 60.98 8.27 -29.14
CA LEU A 382 60.93 9.55 -28.41
C LEU A 382 61.75 10.65 -29.11
N ALA A 383 62.93 10.30 -29.65
CA ALA A 383 63.72 11.21 -30.46
C ALA A 383 62.97 11.63 -31.74
N ARG A 384 62.30 10.68 -32.42
CA ARG A 384 61.46 10.95 -33.58
C ARG A 384 60.28 11.88 -33.24
N MET A 385 59.63 11.67 -32.10
CA MET A 385 58.53 12.51 -31.62
C MET A 385 58.99 13.94 -31.28
N LEU A 386 60.24 14.11 -30.83
CA LEU A 386 60.83 15.43 -30.51
C LEU A 386 61.22 16.22 -31.77
N ASP A 387 61.84 15.56 -32.75
CA ASP A 387 62.55 16.21 -33.86
C ASP A 387 61.89 15.98 -35.24
N GLY A 388 60.80 15.24 -35.29
CA GLY A 388 59.99 15.06 -36.50
C GLY A 388 60.57 14.12 -37.56
N GLY A 389 61.69 13.42 -37.31
CA GLY A 389 62.17 12.36 -38.22
C GLY A 389 63.69 12.18 -38.32
N SER A 390 64.51 13.11 -37.83
CA SER A 390 65.96 12.96 -37.80
C SER A 390 66.42 12.19 -36.56
N ALA A 391 67.13 11.08 -36.76
CA ALA A 391 67.87 10.39 -35.70
C ALA A 391 69.13 11.17 -35.31
N ASP A 392 68.98 12.47 -35.02
CA ASP A 392 70.08 13.33 -34.62
C ASP A 392 70.60 12.91 -33.22
N PRO A 393 71.93 12.86 -32.99
CA PRO A 393 72.49 12.49 -31.69
C PRO A 393 72.05 13.37 -30.51
N ILE A 394 71.59 14.61 -30.75
CA ILE A 394 71.04 15.48 -29.69
C ILE A 394 69.63 15.02 -29.32
N SER A 395 68.79 14.74 -30.31
CA SER A 395 67.41 14.28 -30.12
C SER A 395 67.36 12.92 -29.41
N LEU A 396 68.29 12.01 -29.74
CA LEU A 396 68.46 10.74 -29.02
C LEU A 396 68.83 10.95 -27.54
N ARG A 397 69.82 11.81 -27.24
CA ARG A 397 70.19 12.14 -25.86
C ARG A 397 69.04 12.78 -25.08
N HIS A 398 68.21 13.60 -25.75
CA HIS A 398 67.04 14.18 -25.10
C HIS A 398 65.97 13.12 -24.81
N GLY A 399 65.70 12.20 -25.74
CA GLY A 399 64.80 11.06 -25.52
C GLY A 399 65.26 10.17 -24.35
N GLU A 400 66.56 9.88 -24.25
CA GLU A 400 67.14 9.16 -23.12
C GLU A 400 66.94 9.91 -21.80
N SER A 401 67.19 11.22 -21.79
CA SER A 401 66.97 12.06 -20.61
C SER A 401 65.50 12.09 -20.14
N LEU A 402 64.53 11.99 -21.06
CA LEU A 402 63.10 11.90 -20.70
C LEU A 402 62.79 10.58 -20.01
N LEU A 403 63.31 9.47 -20.53
CA LEU A 403 63.14 8.14 -19.90
C LEU A 403 63.78 8.10 -18.51
N GLU A 404 64.99 8.63 -18.35
CA GLU A 404 65.66 8.67 -17.04
C GLU A 404 64.87 9.50 -16.01
N ARG A 405 64.31 10.63 -16.43
CA ARG A 405 63.45 11.47 -15.58
C ARG A 405 62.16 10.74 -15.20
N ALA A 406 61.51 10.09 -16.16
CA ALA A 406 60.32 9.29 -15.92
C ALA A 406 60.59 8.14 -14.94
N GLU A 407 61.68 7.40 -15.12
CA GLU A 407 62.08 6.32 -14.20
C GLU A 407 62.37 6.85 -12.79
N ARG A 408 63.05 7.99 -12.67
CA ARG A 408 63.31 8.62 -11.37
C ARG A 408 62.03 9.05 -10.68
N PHE A 409 61.09 9.64 -11.42
CA PHE A 409 59.78 10.02 -10.90
C PHE A 409 59.00 8.79 -10.43
N LYS A 410 58.87 7.77 -11.28
CA LYS A 410 58.16 6.51 -10.98
C LYS A 410 58.72 5.74 -9.79
N LYS A 411 60.02 5.86 -9.49
CA LYS A 411 60.64 5.28 -8.28
C LYS A 411 60.24 5.98 -6.99
N ASN A 412 59.82 7.24 -7.07
CA ASN A 412 59.40 8.06 -5.94
C ASN A 412 57.87 8.14 -5.76
N LEU A 413 57.12 7.46 -6.65
CA LEU A 413 55.67 7.24 -6.57
C LEU A 413 55.34 6.08 -5.63
#